data_AF-A0A928BHX6-F1
#
_entry.id   AF-A0A928BHX6-F1
#
_cell.length_a   1.000
_cell.length_b   1.000
_cell.length_c   1.000
_cell.angle_alpha   90.00
_cell.angle_beta   90.00
_cell.angle_gamma   90.00
#
_symmetry.space_group_name_H-M   'P 1'
#
loop_
_entity.id
_entity.type
_entity.pdbx_description
1 polymer ?
#
loop_
_entity_poly.entity_id
_entity_poly.type
_entity_poly.pdbx_seq_one_letter_code
_entity_poly.pdbx_strand_id
1 'polypeptide(L)'
;MAEREDLSPEFAREMFSAMKFRKQFAIIETCYSGVVGEGCTGIPGLLMMTAANPYEPSKAYAFDYEINVDLSNTFTASILSHLEENPQSVIRDLYLHAFDKTNGSHVMVYNSDLYGSLYLNDMREYWPGR
;
A
#
# COMPACT_ATOMS: atom_id res chain seq x y z
N MET A 1 -9.53 27.82 -6.80
CA MET A 1 -10.25 26.54 -6.61
C MET A 1 -9.17 25.48 -6.77
N ALA A 2 -8.63 24.98 -5.66
CA ALA A 2 -7.58 23.96 -5.73
C ALA A 2 -8.22 22.66 -6.20
N GLU A 3 -7.75 22.12 -7.33
CA GLU A 3 -8.09 20.77 -7.76
C GLU A 3 -7.73 19.83 -6.61
N ARG A 4 -8.74 19.11 -6.09
CA ARG A 4 -8.47 17.99 -5.19
C ARG A 4 -7.95 16.87 -6.07
N GLU A 5 -6.64 16.67 -6.05
CA GLU A 5 -6.01 15.45 -6.56
C GLU A 5 -6.46 14.29 -5.68
N ASP A 6 -7.63 13.73 -5.99
CA ASP A 6 -7.97 12.41 -5.46
C ASP A 6 -7.00 11.40 -6.09
N LEU A 7 -6.55 10.44 -5.29
CA LEU A 7 -5.71 9.32 -5.74
C LEU A 7 -6.56 8.32 -6.54
N SER A 8 -7.23 8.83 -7.56
CA SER A 8 -8.10 8.06 -8.43
C SER A 8 -7.27 7.34 -9.50
N PRO A 9 -7.82 6.26 -10.09
CA PRO A 9 -7.21 5.60 -11.24
C PRO A 9 -6.85 6.57 -12.38
N GLU A 10 -7.66 7.60 -12.60
CA GLU A 10 -7.43 8.62 -13.63
C GLU A 10 -6.18 9.44 -13.33
N PHE A 11 -6.02 9.91 -12.09
CA PHE A 11 -4.81 10.63 -11.68
C PHE A 11 -3.54 9.80 -11.90
N ALA A 12 -3.56 8.51 -11.54
CA ALA A 12 -2.43 7.61 -11.77
C ALA A 12 -2.12 7.43 -13.28
N ARG A 13 -3.15 7.38 -14.13
CA ARG A 13 -3.01 7.30 -15.60
C ARG A 13 -2.45 8.58 -16.19
N GLU A 14 -2.87 9.74 -15.69
CA GLU A 14 -2.34 11.04 -16.11
C GLU A 14 -0.86 11.17 -15.73
N MET A 15 -0.49 10.81 -14.51
CA MET A 15 0.90 10.78 -14.05
C MET A 15 1.78 9.87 -14.92
N PHE A 16 1.28 8.68 -15.27
CA PHE A 16 1.97 7.77 -16.19
C PHE A 16 2.11 8.37 -17.60
N SER A 17 1.01 8.89 -18.15
CA SER A 17 0.98 9.48 -19.51
C SER A 17 1.91 10.69 -19.63
N ALA A 18 2.05 11.45 -18.55
CA ALA A 18 2.96 12.58 -18.44
C ALA A 18 4.41 12.18 -18.05
N MET A 19 4.72 10.86 -18.05
CA MET A 19 6.03 10.30 -17.72
C MET A 19 6.59 10.77 -16.37
N LYS A 20 5.73 10.90 -15.36
CA LYS A 20 6.12 11.43 -14.04
C LYS A 20 6.78 10.41 -13.14
N PHE A 21 6.65 9.12 -13.44
CA PHE A 21 7.34 8.05 -12.73
C PHE A 21 7.79 6.95 -13.69
N ARG A 22 8.92 6.32 -13.36
CA ARG A 22 9.32 5.02 -13.92
C ARG A 22 8.74 3.88 -13.11
N LYS A 23 8.75 4.03 -11.79
CA LYS A 23 8.09 3.14 -10.84
C LYS A 23 7.44 3.94 -9.72
N GLN A 24 6.29 3.47 -9.28
CA GLN A 24 5.55 4.00 -8.16
C GLN A 24 4.98 2.84 -7.36
N PHE A 25 5.15 2.87 -6.04
CA PHE A 25 4.56 1.90 -5.13
C PHE A 25 3.66 2.63 -4.13
N ALA A 26 2.38 2.30 -4.14
CA ALA A 26 1.39 2.86 -3.24
C ALA A 26 0.92 1.81 -2.22
N ILE A 27 0.98 2.17 -0.94
CA ILE A 27 0.49 1.38 0.19
C ILE A 27 -0.75 2.10 0.73
N ILE A 28 -1.91 1.45 0.68
CA ILE A 28 -3.22 2.09 0.90
C ILE A 28 -3.95 1.47 2.10
N GLU A 29 -4.13 2.27 3.14
CA GLU A 29 -4.95 1.97 4.32
C GLU A 29 -6.32 2.63 4.20
N THR A 30 -7.34 1.85 3.83
CA THR A 30 -8.75 2.22 3.97
C THR A 30 -9.63 0.97 3.80
N CYS A 31 -10.87 1.05 4.30
CA CYS A 31 -11.90 0.05 4.03
C CYS A 31 -12.15 -0.07 2.52
N TYR A 32 -12.32 -1.30 2.03
CA TYR A 32 -12.56 -1.56 0.60
C TYR A 32 -11.46 -1.03 -0.33
N SER A 33 -10.24 -0.85 0.20
CA SER A 33 -9.09 -0.31 -0.54
C SER A 33 -8.75 -1.11 -1.80
N GLY A 34 -9.17 -2.38 -1.87
CA GLY A 34 -9.09 -3.19 -3.08
C GLY A 34 -9.79 -2.58 -4.30
N VAL A 35 -10.87 -1.80 -4.13
CA VAL A 35 -11.54 -1.11 -5.25
C VAL A 35 -10.59 -0.13 -5.95
N VAL A 36 -9.78 0.60 -5.17
CA VAL A 36 -8.75 1.51 -5.70
C VAL A 36 -7.65 0.71 -6.39
N GLY A 37 -7.23 -0.39 -5.78
CA GLY A 37 -6.23 -1.31 -6.35
C GLY A 37 -6.63 -1.86 -7.72
N GLU A 38 -7.88 -2.32 -7.86
CA GLU A 38 -8.44 -2.82 -9.12
C GLU A 38 -8.46 -1.74 -10.22
N GLY A 39 -8.89 -0.52 -9.88
CA GLY A 39 -8.94 0.59 -10.84
C GLY A 39 -7.57 0.99 -11.38
N CYS A 40 -6.52 0.84 -10.57
CA CYS A 40 -5.13 1.15 -10.92
C CYS A 40 -4.41 0.05 -11.71
N THR A 41 -5.09 -1.05 -12.08
CA THR A 41 -4.51 -2.08 -12.95
C THR A 41 -4.32 -1.58 -14.38
N GLY A 42 -3.32 -2.14 -15.07
CA GLY A 42 -3.00 -1.80 -16.47
C GLY A 42 -2.06 -0.59 -16.63
N ILE A 43 -1.52 -0.04 -15.54
CA ILE A 43 -0.61 1.12 -15.57
C ILE A 43 0.84 0.64 -15.37
N PRO A 44 1.70 0.68 -16.41
CA PRO A 44 3.09 0.21 -16.26
C PRO A 44 3.88 0.95 -15.18
N GLY A 45 4.66 0.21 -14.40
CA GLY A 45 5.48 0.74 -13.33
C GLY A 45 4.71 1.10 -12.04
N LEU A 46 3.39 0.92 -11.98
CA LEU A 46 2.62 1.14 -10.75
C LEU A 46 2.39 -0.16 -9.97
N LEU A 47 2.60 -0.15 -8.66
CA LEU A 47 2.22 -1.24 -7.75
C LEU A 47 1.29 -0.69 -6.67
N MET A 48 0.23 -1.44 -6.37
CA MET A 48 -0.66 -1.14 -5.27
C MET A 48 -0.62 -2.28 -4.25
N MET A 49 -0.47 -1.94 -2.97
CA MET A 49 -0.69 -2.86 -1.85
C MET A 49 -1.77 -2.26 -0.96
N THR A 50 -2.81 -3.03 -0.65
CA THR A 50 -4.00 -2.51 0.04
C THR A 50 -4.24 -3.27 1.35
N ALA A 51 -4.77 -2.57 2.35
CA ALA A 51 -5.09 -3.13 3.67
C ALA A 51 -6.22 -4.17 3.64
N ALA A 52 -7.10 -4.08 2.65
CA ALA A 52 -8.28 -4.92 2.52
C ALA A 52 -8.59 -5.22 1.05
N ASN A 53 -9.33 -6.30 0.81
CA ASN A 53 -9.92 -6.58 -0.49
C ASN A 53 -11.11 -5.61 -0.77
N PRO A 54 -11.72 -5.65 -1.97
CA PRO A 54 -12.82 -4.75 -2.35
C PRO A 54 -14.14 -4.96 -1.57
N TYR A 55 -14.25 -6.04 -0.79
CA TYR A 55 -15.49 -6.51 -0.19
C TYR A 55 -15.50 -6.47 1.34
N GLU A 56 -14.44 -5.95 1.96
CA GLU A 56 -14.33 -5.91 3.42
C GLU A 56 -13.67 -4.62 3.94
N PRO A 57 -13.95 -4.25 5.20
CA PRO A 57 -13.28 -3.14 5.87
C PRO A 57 -11.89 -3.55 6.38
N SER A 58 -10.97 -2.58 6.46
CA SER A 58 -9.73 -2.74 7.24
C SER A 58 -10.00 -2.60 8.74
N LYS A 59 -9.01 -2.89 9.58
CA LYS A 59 -9.19 -3.00 11.05
C LYS A 59 -8.32 -2.01 11.81
N ALA A 60 -8.95 -1.31 12.75
CA ALA A 60 -8.26 -0.52 13.76
C ALA A 60 -7.42 -1.41 14.70
N TYR A 61 -6.42 -0.81 15.36
CA TYR A 61 -5.47 -1.51 16.20
C TYR A 61 -4.95 -0.60 17.33
N ALA A 62 -4.46 -1.22 18.40
CA ALA A 62 -3.87 -0.57 19.58
C ALA A 62 -4.85 0.42 20.26
N PHE A 63 -5.93 -0.11 20.82
CA PHE A 63 -6.90 0.69 21.58
C PHE A 63 -6.28 1.22 22.88
N ASP A 64 -6.31 2.54 23.06
CA ASP A 64 -5.92 3.22 24.27
C ASP A 64 -7.16 3.47 25.15
N TYR A 65 -7.15 2.92 26.37
CA TYR A 65 -8.26 3.03 27.32
C TYR A 65 -8.31 4.35 28.07
N GLU A 66 -7.21 5.11 28.15
CA GLU A 66 -7.18 6.40 28.84
C GLU A 66 -7.88 7.47 28.00
N ILE A 67 -7.64 7.45 26.68
CA ILE A 67 -8.25 8.40 25.73
C ILE A 67 -9.38 7.79 24.88
N ASN A 68 -9.67 6.49 25.06
CA ASN A 68 -10.78 5.76 24.45
C ASN A 68 -10.81 5.84 22.91
N VAL A 69 -9.66 5.59 22.29
CA VAL A 69 -9.48 5.60 20.82
C VAL A 69 -8.45 4.56 20.37
N ASP A 70 -8.61 4.05 19.15
CA ASP A 70 -7.56 3.26 18.48
C ASP A 70 -6.42 4.16 17.99
N LEU A 71 -5.18 3.77 18.30
CA LEU A 71 -3.99 4.55 17.93
C LEU A 71 -3.47 4.22 16.54
N SER A 72 -3.94 3.13 15.91
CA SER A 72 -3.45 2.69 14.60
C SER A 72 -4.45 1.79 13.87
N ASN A 73 -3.98 1.18 12.79
CA ASN A 73 -4.63 0.14 12.02
C ASN A 73 -3.73 -1.09 11.94
N THR A 74 -4.30 -2.29 11.89
CA THR A 74 -3.54 -3.55 11.88
C THR A 74 -2.56 -3.64 10.71
N PHE A 75 -2.99 -3.25 9.51
CA PHE A 75 -2.14 -3.24 8.32
C PHE A 75 -1.05 -2.18 8.40
N THR A 76 -1.41 -0.93 8.70
CA THR A 76 -0.43 0.16 8.87
C THR A 76 0.61 -0.17 9.94
N ALA A 77 0.19 -0.65 11.12
CA ALA A 77 1.11 -1.02 12.19
C ALA A 77 2.06 -2.15 11.76
N SER A 78 1.54 -3.18 11.08
CA SER A 78 2.35 -4.27 10.55
C SER A 78 3.41 -3.80 9.54
N ILE A 79 3.03 -2.96 8.58
CA ILE A 79 3.96 -2.41 7.58
C ILE A 79 5.05 -1.59 8.25
N LEU A 80 4.67 -0.65 9.13
CA LEU A 80 5.62 0.26 9.78
C LEU A 80 6.59 -0.50 10.68
N SER A 81 6.11 -1.39 11.54
CA SER A 81 6.97 -2.20 12.41
C SER A 81 7.97 -3.04 11.60
N HIS A 82 7.54 -3.64 10.48
CA HIS A 82 8.45 -4.39 9.62
C HIS A 82 9.52 -3.51 8.97
N LEU A 83 9.14 -2.31 8.50
CA LEU A 83 10.07 -1.38 7.85
C LEU A 83 11.02 -0.68 8.82
N GLU A 84 10.62 -0.50 10.09
CA GLU A 84 11.51 -0.02 11.14
C GLU A 84 12.65 -1.01 11.41
N GLU A 85 12.34 -2.30 11.44
CA GLU A 85 13.33 -3.38 11.64
C GLU A 85 14.10 -3.71 10.34
N ASN A 86 13.43 -3.63 9.20
CA ASN A 86 13.92 -4.06 7.89
C ASN A 86 13.68 -2.98 6.82
N PRO A 87 14.36 -1.81 6.89
CA PRO A 87 14.09 -0.67 6.02
C PRO A 87 14.37 -0.93 4.53
N GLN A 88 15.05 -2.04 4.22
CA GLN A 88 15.44 -2.46 2.87
C GLN A 88 14.74 -3.76 2.48
N SER A 89 13.60 -4.07 3.10
CA SER A 89 12.85 -5.30 2.83
C SER A 89 12.53 -5.42 1.34
N VAL A 90 12.71 -6.62 0.80
CA VAL A 90 12.17 -6.99 -0.53
C VAL A 90 10.66 -6.82 -0.48
N ILE A 91 10.05 -6.32 -1.56
CA ILE A 91 8.61 -6.00 -1.60
C ILE A 91 7.76 -7.24 -1.37
N ARG A 92 8.16 -8.40 -1.91
CA ARG A 92 7.52 -9.68 -1.60
C ARG A 92 7.52 -9.99 -0.11
N ASP A 93 8.63 -9.79 0.57
CA ASP A 93 8.74 -10.15 1.98
C ASP A 93 7.95 -9.17 2.86
N LEU A 94 7.92 -7.88 2.46
CA LEU A 94 7.01 -6.89 3.05
C LEU A 94 5.54 -7.31 2.88
N TYR A 95 5.14 -7.75 1.68
CA TYR A 95 3.80 -8.26 1.41
C TYR A 95 3.47 -9.49 2.27
N LEU A 96 4.36 -10.48 2.31
CA LEU A 96 4.13 -11.71 3.07
C LEU A 96 4.05 -11.43 4.58
N HIS A 97 4.87 -10.51 5.09
CA HIS A 97 4.76 -10.03 6.47
C HIS A 97 3.39 -9.39 6.71
N ALA A 98 2.98 -8.44 5.87
CA ALA A 98 1.70 -7.76 6.01
C ALA A 98 0.52 -8.72 5.90
N PHE A 99 0.57 -9.68 4.98
CA PHE A 99 -0.43 -10.72 4.80
C PHE A 99 -0.55 -11.62 6.04
N ASP A 100 0.56 -11.98 6.68
CA ASP A 100 0.58 -12.82 7.89
C ASP A 100 0.14 -12.05 9.15
N LYS A 101 0.50 -10.77 9.27
CA LYS A 101 0.31 -9.98 10.50
C LYS A 101 -0.93 -9.09 10.50
N THR A 102 -1.52 -8.80 9.34
CA THR A 102 -2.78 -8.05 9.26
C THR A 102 -3.94 -8.98 9.60
N ASN A 103 -4.46 -8.87 10.82
CA ASN A 103 -5.58 -9.69 11.25
C ASN A 103 -6.93 -9.02 10.96
N GLY A 104 -7.86 -9.78 10.36
CA GLY A 104 -9.25 -9.36 10.15
C GLY A 104 -9.55 -8.67 8.81
N SER A 105 -8.58 -8.56 7.91
CA SER A 105 -8.77 -8.24 6.49
C SER A 105 -7.70 -8.92 5.64
N HIS A 106 -7.89 -8.92 4.32
CA HIS A 106 -7.01 -9.55 3.34
C HIS A 106 -6.18 -8.48 2.65
N VAL A 107 -4.88 -8.50 2.93
CA VAL A 107 -3.91 -7.66 2.23
C VAL A 107 -3.81 -8.12 0.78
N MET A 108 -3.97 -7.18 -0.16
CA MET A 108 -3.94 -7.48 -1.59
C MET A 108 -2.78 -6.74 -2.26
N VAL A 109 -2.27 -7.33 -3.34
CA VAL A 109 -1.33 -6.67 -4.27
C VAL A 109 -1.96 -6.65 -5.65
N TYR A 110 -1.90 -5.50 -6.32
CA TYR A 110 -2.45 -5.32 -7.67
C TYR A 110 -1.37 -4.86 -8.63
N ASN A 111 -1.56 -5.19 -9.90
CA ASN A 111 -0.73 -4.72 -11.02
C ASN A 111 0.74 -5.20 -10.98
N SER A 112 1.02 -6.30 -10.26
CA SER A 112 2.36 -6.90 -10.15
C SER A 112 2.98 -7.22 -11.52
N ASP A 113 2.15 -7.67 -12.47
CA ASP A 113 2.59 -8.11 -13.79
C ASP A 113 3.16 -6.96 -14.64
N LEU A 114 2.84 -5.71 -14.31
CA LEU A 114 3.26 -4.51 -15.04
C LEU A 114 4.22 -3.61 -14.26
N TYR A 115 4.58 -3.98 -13.02
CA TYR A 115 5.43 -3.17 -12.16
C TYR A 115 6.93 -3.51 -12.28
N GLY A 116 7.26 -4.79 -12.43
CA GLY A 116 8.63 -5.31 -12.36
C GLY A 116 8.72 -6.59 -11.54
N SER A 117 9.81 -6.77 -10.78
CA SER A 117 10.01 -7.98 -9.98
C SER A 117 9.84 -7.69 -8.49
N LEU A 118 8.74 -8.18 -7.91
CA LEU A 118 8.53 -8.12 -6.46
C LEU A 118 9.56 -8.92 -5.66
N TYR A 119 10.29 -9.83 -6.32
CA TYR A 119 11.32 -10.68 -5.73
C TYR A 119 12.70 -10.03 -5.71
N LEU A 120 12.93 -9.01 -6.54
CA LEU A 120 14.23 -8.34 -6.68
C LEU A 120 14.17 -6.86 -6.28
N ASN A 121 12.99 -6.24 -6.34
CA ASN A 121 12.80 -4.86 -5.92
C ASN A 121 12.53 -4.79 -4.42
N ASP A 122 13.11 -3.79 -3.78
CA ASP A 122 13.06 -3.61 -2.34
C ASP A 122 12.81 -2.15 -1.97
N MET A 123 12.63 -1.92 -0.68
CA MET A 123 12.18 -0.63 -0.17
C MET A 123 13.20 0.50 -0.28
N ARG A 124 14.50 0.29 -0.60
CA ARG A 124 15.39 1.45 -0.86
C ARG A 124 15.11 2.19 -2.15
N GLU A 125 14.28 1.65 -3.04
CA GLU A 125 13.79 2.41 -4.20
C GLU A 125 12.82 3.54 -3.79
N TYR A 126 12.18 3.45 -2.61
CA TYR A 126 11.07 4.33 -2.19
C TYR A 126 11.28 5.00 -0.84
N TRP A 127 11.90 4.28 0.07
CA TRP A 127 12.27 4.72 1.39
C TRP A 127 13.79 4.71 1.47
N PRO A 128 14.45 5.75 0.92
CA PRO A 128 15.85 5.96 1.21
C PRO A 128 15.90 6.26 2.71
N GLY A 129 16.19 5.23 3.51
CA GLY A 129 16.51 5.42 4.93
C GLY A 129 17.53 6.55 5.05
N ARG A 130 17.48 7.26 6.16
CA ARG A 130 18.52 8.23 6.51
C ARG A 130 19.92 7.65 6.29
#